data_AF-A0AA88L2I2-F1
#
_entry.id   AF-A0AA88L2I2-F1
#
_cell.length_a   1.000
_cell.length_b   1.000
_cell.length_c   1.000
_cell.angle_alpha   90.00
_cell.angle_beta   90.00
_cell.angle_gamma   90.00
#
_symmetry.space_group_name_H-M   'P 1'
#
loop_
_entity.id
_entity.type
_entity.pdbx_description
1 polymer ?
#
loop_
_entity_poly.entity_id
_entity_poly.type
_entity_poly.pdbx_seq_one_letter_code
_entity_poly.pdbx_strand_id
1 'polypeptide(L)'
;MVRVYKEKTNRQSWSTEAMNDVVDAVISGRCGSLKASNEFDVPQTTLERYINKEREIPSIWLIKLLGNFKPYLPQEQELELVTYLKTMEARLFGLTMKDLRTLAY
;
A
#
# COMPACT_ATOMS: atom_id res chain seq x y z
N MET A 1 -7.46 12.05 23.17
CA MET A 1 -7.28 11.26 21.93
C MET A 1 -8.41 11.65 20.98
N VAL A 2 -8.11 12.17 19.79
CA VAL A 2 -9.16 12.64 18.85
C VAL A 2 -9.86 11.43 18.24
N ARG A 3 -11.20 11.45 18.23
CA ARG A 3 -12.05 10.33 17.78
C ARG A 3 -11.86 9.98 16.29
N VAL A 4 -11.39 10.93 15.50
CA VAL A 4 -11.04 10.79 14.07
C VAL A 4 -9.62 11.34 13.88
N TYR A 5 -8.68 10.48 13.53
CA TYR A 5 -7.31 10.88 13.23
C TYR A 5 -7.29 11.65 11.91
N LYS A 6 -6.69 12.84 11.91
CA LYS A 6 -6.34 13.58 10.68
C LYS A 6 -4.87 13.37 10.40
N GLU A 7 -4.54 12.98 9.17
CA GLU A 7 -3.15 12.84 8.75
C GLU A 7 -2.41 14.17 8.86
N LYS A 8 -1.12 14.09 9.25
CA LYS A 8 -0.26 15.28 9.37
C LYS A 8 0.30 15.75 8.03
N THR A 9 0.30 14.90 7.00
CA THR A 9 0.95 15.16 5.70
C THR A 9 0.11 14.63 4.55
N ASN A 10 0.05 15.36 3.44
CA ASN A 10 -0.63 14.93 2.22
C ASN A 10 0.26 14.05 1.30
N ARG A 11 1.18 13.26 1.87
CA ARG A 11 2.10 12.41 1.09
C ARG A 11 1.35 11.17 0.59
N GLN A 12 1.62 10.74 -0.64
CA GLN A 12 0.97 9.58 -1.28
C GLN A 12 -0.57 9.70 -1.41
N SER A 13 -1.09 10.93 -1.50
CA SER A 13 -2.51 11.21 -1.68
C SER A 13 -3.08 10.86 -3.06
N TRP A 14 -2.22 10.67 -4.07
CA TRP A 14 -2.59 10.20 -5.42
C TRP A 14 -3.16 8.77 -5.38
N SER A 15 -4.11 8.39 -6.24
CA SER A 15 -4.69 7.04 -6.22
C SER A 15 -3.76 5.99 -6.86
N THR A 16 -3.75 4.76 -6.32
CA THR A 16 -2.95 3.64 -6.87
C THR A 16 -3.37 3.30 -8.30
N GLU A 17 -4.68 3.31 -8.55
CA GLU A 17 -5.27 3.03 -9.86
C GLU A 17 -4.81 4.04 -10.89
N ALA A 18 -4.93 5.35 -10.61
CA ALA A 18 -4.45 6.37 -11.53
C ALA A 18 -2.95 6.26 -11.78
N MET A 19 -2.14 5.93 -10.77
CA MET A 19 -0.71 5.73 -10.98
C MET A 19 -0.41 4.53 -11.90
N ASN A 20 -1.12 3.41 -11.76
CA ASN A 20 -0.95 2.26 -12.66
C ASN A 20 -1.31 2.65 -14.11
N ASP A 21 -2.48 3.29 -14.29
CA ASP A 21 -2.95 3.72 -15.62
C ASP A 21 -1.97 4.69 -16.28
N VAL A 22 -1.38 5.60 -15.50
CA VAL A 22 -0.37 6.55 -15.97
C VAL A 22 0.91 5.83 -16.40
N VAL A 23 1.38 4.87 -15.60
CA VAL A 23 2.60 4.13 -15.94
C VAL A 23 2.39 3.31 -17.21
N ASP A 24 1.25 2.64 -17.35
CA ASP A 24 0.86 1.93 -18.58
C ASP A 24 0.80 2.87 -19.80
N ALA A 25 0.23 4.06 -19.64
CA ALA A 25 0.15 5.07 -20.70
C ALA A 25 1.54 5.58 -21.13
N VAL A 26 2.48 5.72 -20.20
CA VAL A 26 3.86 6.14 -20.49
C VAL A 26 4.68 5.02 -21.12
N ILE A 27 4.55 3.78 -20.64
CA ILE A 27 5.24 2.60 -21.21
C ILE A 27 4.74 2.30 -22.62
N SER A 28 3.43 2.41 -22.87
CA SER A 28 2.84 2.28 -24.20
C SER A 28 3.19 3.43 -25.17
N GLY A 29 3.88 4.47 -24.69
CA GLY A 29 4.35 5.58 -25.52
C GLY A 29 3.29 6.62 -25.88
N ARG A 30 2.12 6.61 -25.21
CA ARG A 30 1.03 7.56 -25.47
C ARG A 30 1.35 8.97 -24.99
N CYS A 31 2.11 9.09 -23.90
CA CYS A 31 2.46 10.36 -23.27
C CYS A 31 3.84 10.31 -22.60
N GLY A 32 4.54 11.44 -22.58
CA GLY A 32 5.77 11.60 -21.79
C GLY A 32 5.47 11.85 -20.31
N SER A 33 6.42 11.53 -19.42
CA SER A 33 6.26 11.60 -17.96
C SER A 33 5.76 12.95 -17.44
N LEU A 34 6.21 14.05 -18.03
CA LEU A 34 5.79 15.41 -17.62
C LEU A 34 4.33 15.71 -17.99
N LYS A 35 3.89 15.28 -19.19
CA LYS A 35 2.50 15.47 -19.61
C LYS A 35 1.56 14.64 -18.74
N ALA A 36 1.93 13.39 -18.49
CA ALA A 36 1.13 12.48 -17.68
C ALA A 36 1.05 12.94 -16.20
N SER A 37 2.16 13.47 -15.66
CA SER A 37 2.17 14.06 -14.31
C SER A 37 1.15 15.19 -14.15
N ASN A 38 1.05 16.08 -15.14
CA ASN A 38 0.11 17.21 -15.11
C ASN A 38 -1.35 16.77 -15.31
N GLU A 39 -1.58 15.77 -16.16
CA GLU A 39 -2.93 15.30 -16.51
C GLU A 39 -3.59 14.50 -15.37
N PHE A 40 -2.79 13.76 -14.61
CA PHE A 40 -3.27 12.88 -13.55
C PHE A 40 -2.97 13.37 -12.12
N ASP A 41 -2.42 14.58 -11.98
CA ASP A 41 -2.02 15.20 -10.69
C ASP A 41 -1.12 14.29 -9.84
N VAL A 42 -0.14 13.67 -10.51
CA VAL A 42 0.80 12.73 -9.90
C VAL A 42 2.20 13.36 -9.86
N PRO A 43 2.96 13.26 -8.76
CA PRO A 43 4.34 13.78 -8.72
C PRO A 43 5.26 13.09 -9.74
N GLN A 44 5.89 13.89 -10.61
CA GLN A 44 6.77 13.41 -11.68
C GLN A 44 7.89 12.47 -11.19
N THR A 45 8.60 12.84 -10.13
CA THR A 45 9.71 12.01 -9.58
C THR A 45 9.24 10.66 -9.06
N THR A 46 8.00 10.60 -8.58
CA THR A 46 7.39 9.35 -8.12
C THR A 46 7.01 8.48 -9.31
N LEU A 47 6.45 9.09 -10.35
CA LEU A 47 6.12 8.41 -11.60
C LEU A 47 7.36 7.81 -12.28
N GLU A 48 8.44 8.57 -12.43
CA GLU A 48 9.70 8.10 -13.03
C GLU A 48 10.30 6.91 -12.25
N ARG A 49 10.23 6.94 -10.92
CA ARG A 49 10.66 5.81 -10.07
C ARG A 49 9.86 4.54 -10.37
N TYR A 50 8.56 4.65 -10.61
CA TYR A 50 7.71 3.49 -10.89
C TYR A 50 7.92 2.97 -12.31
N ILE A 51 8.06 3.85 -13.30
CA ILE A 51 8.42 3.47 -14.67
C ILE A 51 9.75 2.69 -14.69
N ASN A 52 10.77 3.16 -13.97
CA ASN A 52 12.06 2.47 -13.92
C ASN A 52 11.94 1.09 -13.25
N LYS A 53 11.15 0.97 -12.17
CA LYS A 53 10.90 -0.32 -11.52
C LYS A 53 10.19 -1.31 -12.44
N GLU A 54 9.22 -0.85 -13.21
CA GLU A 54 8.47 -1.70 -14.12
C GLU A 54 9.32 -2.17 -15.30
N ARG A 55 10.30 -1.35 -15.73
CA ARG A 55 11.30 -1.76 -16.72
C ARG A 55 12.26 -2.83 -16.20
N GLU A 56 12.62 -2.79 -14.91
CA GLU A 56 13.48 -3.81 -14.30
C GLU A 56 12.73 -5.12 -14.04
N ILE A 57 11.50 -5.02 -13.53
CA ILE A 57 10.66 -6.17 -13.17
C ILE A 57 9.27 -5.92 -13.77
N PRO A 58 8.97 -6.51 -14.94
CA PRO A 58 7.70 -6.29 -15.63
C PRO A 58 6.54 -6.86 -14.82
N SER A 59 5.42 -6.13 -14.76
CA SER A 59 4.17 -6.50 -14.06
C SER A 59 4.17 -6.29 -12.53
N ILE A 60 4.91 -5.32 -12.00
CA ILE A 60 4.76 -4.92 -10.59
C ILE A 60 3.44 -4.16 -10.41
N TRP A 61 2.51 -4.74 -9.65
CA TRP A 61 1.35 -3.98 -9.15
C TRP A 61 1.78 -2.98 -8.08
N LEU A 62 1.32 -1.72 -8.20
CA LEU A 62 1.70 -0.66 -7.26
C LEU A 62 1.02 -0.80 -5.90
N ILE A 63 1.75 -1.39 -4.95
CA ILE A 63 1.34 -1.40 -3.54
C ILE A 63 1.81 -0.11 -2.87
N LYS A 64 0.86 0.67 -2.33
CA LYS A 64 1.16 1.76 -1.40
C LYS A 64 1.57 1.17 -0.05
N LEU A 65 2.87 1.00 0.14
CA LEU A 65 3.44 0.73 1.45
C LEU A 65 3.73 2.06 2.17
N LEU A 66 3.38 2.11 3.45
CA LEU A 66 3.60 3.27 4.30
C LEU A 66 4.99 3.19 4.94
N GLY A 67 5.88 4.11 4.60
CA GLY A 67 7.21 4.19 5.19
C GLY A 67 8.13 3.01 4.86
N ASN A 68 9.12 2.76 5.72
CA ASN A 68 10.14 1.72 5.53
C ASN A 68 9.75 0.35 6.13
N PHE A 69 8.71 0.31 6.97
CA PHE A 69 8.32 -0.92 7.64
C PHE A 69 7.65 -1.86 6.65
N LYS A 70 8.22 -3.04 6.48
CA LYS A 70 7.68 -4.10 5.64
C LYS A 70 6.92 -5.09 6.51
N PRO A 71 5.79 -5.63 6.03
CA PRO A 71 5.15 -6.74 6.71
C PRO A 71 6.14 -7.90 6.81
N TYR A 72 6.32 -8.41 8.02
CA TYR A 72 7.18 -9.58 8.27
C TYR A 72 6.44 -10.88 7.96
N LEU A 73 5.14 -10.90 8.25
CA LEU A 73 4.28 -12.05 8.06
C LEU A 73 3.71 -12.05 6.62
N PRO A 74 3.65 -13.19 5.93
CA PRO A 74 2.92 -13.32 4.67
C PRO A 74 1.42 -13.08 4.87
N GLN A 75 0.75 -12.61 3.82
CA GLN A 75 -0.66 -12.22 3.83
C GLN A 75 -1.60 -13.37 4.24
N GLU A 76 -1.25 -14.61 3.90
CA GLU A 76 -2.02 -15.81 4.27
C GLU A 76 -2.07 -15.99 5.79
N GLN A 77 -0.91 -15.90 6.45
CA GLN A 77 -0.80 -16.02 7.90
C GLN A 77 -1.45 -14.84 8.63
N GLU A 78 -1.38 -13.63 8.06
CA GLU A 78 -2.12 -12.48 8.62
C GLU A 78 -3.63 -12.73 8.61
N LEU A 79 -4.14 -13.32 7.52
CA LEU A 79 -5.55 -13.66 7.40
C LEU A 79 -5.95 -14.75 8.41
N GLU A 80 -5.12 -15.78 8.59
CA GLU A 80 -5.33 -16.80 9.62
C GLU A 80 -5.41 -16.18 11.02
N LEU A 81 -4.48 -15.28 11.37
CA LEU A 81 -4.52 -14.56 12.65
C LEU A 81 -5.81 -13.75 12.82
N VAL A 82 -6.26 -13.05 11.78
CA VAL A 82 -7.51 -12.29 11.81
C VAL A 82 -8.71 -13.21 12.02
N THR A 83 -8.76 -14.35 11.34
CA THR A 83 -9.85 -15.33 11.54
C THR A 83 -9.85 -15.88 12.95
N TYR A 84 -8.67 -16.24 13.47
CA TYR A 84 -8.50 -16.72 14.83
C TYR A 84 -8.99 -15.70 15.86
N LEU A 85 -8.55 -14.44 15.77
CA LEU A 85 -8.97 -13.37 16.68
C LEU A 85 -10.49 -13.19 16.70
N LYS A 86 -11.14 -13.17 15.53
CA LYS A 86 -12.60 -13.07 15.41
C LYS A 86 -13.32 -14.26 16.06
N THR A 87 -12.79 -15.48 15.89
CA THR A 87 -13.38 -16.67 16.51
C THR A 87 -13.25 -16.68 18.03
N MET A 88 -12.11 -16.20 18.55
CA MET A 88 -11.84 -16.11 19.99
C MET A 88 -12.70 -15.03 20.65
N GLU A 89 -12.84 -13.86 20.00
CA GLU A 89 -13.73 -12.80 20.44
C GLU A 89 -15.21 -13.24 20.45
N ALA A 90 -15.67 -13.94 19.41
CA ALA A 90 -17.03 -14.48 19.35
C ALA A 90 -17.34 -15.50 20.46
N ARG A 91 -16.32 -16.19 20.98
CA ARG A 91 -16.43 -17.13 22.11
C ARG A 91 -16.23 -16.47 23.47
N LEU A 92 -16.11 -15.13 23.52
CA LEU A 92 -15.84 -14.34 24.71
C LEU A 92 -14.46 -14.60 25.35
N PHE A 93 -13.51 -15.14 24.58
CA PHE A 93 -12.10 -15.30 24.96
C PHE A 93 -11.24 -14.30 24.20
N GLY A 94 -11.53 -13.00 24.35
CA GLY A 94 -10.75 -11.95 23.70
C GLY A 94 -9.28 -11.99 24.11
N LEU A 95 -8.37 -11.96 23.13
CA LEU A 95 -6.92 -11.88 23.37
C LEU A 95 -6.50 -10.43 23.59
N THR A 96 -5.57 -10.22 24.52
CA THR A 96 -4.98 -8.89 24.70
C THR A 96 -3.89 -8.63 23.66
N MET A 97 -3.52 -7.36 23.50
CA MET A 97 -2.41 -6.96 22.61
C MET A 97 -1.07 -7.62 22.99
N LYS A 98 -0.89 -8.03 24.26
CA LYS A 98 0.30 -8.77 24.70
C LYS A 98 0.25 -10.20 24.17
N ASP A 99 -0.89 -10.87 24.31
CA ASP A 99 -1.08 -12.26 23.88
C ASP A 99 -0.96 -12.39 22.36
N LEU A 100 -1.52 -11.42 21.61
CA LEU A 100 -1.37 -11.33 20.16
C LEU A 100 0.11 -11.19 19.77
N ARG A 101 0.86 -10.32 20.46
CA ARG A 101 2.29 -10.13 20.20
C ARG A 101 3.11 -11.40 20.46
N THR A 102 2.82 -12.13 21.53
CA THR A 102 3.49 -13.42 21.84
C THR A 102 3.10 -14.54 20.88
N LEU A 103 1.97 -14.42 20.19
CA LEU A 103 1.54 -15.37 19.17
C LEU A 103 2.23 -15.06 17.83
N ALA A 104 2.46 -13.78 17.52
CA ALA A 104 3.08 -13.33 16.28
C ALA A 104 4.62 -13.40 16.26
N TYR A 105 5.29 -13.36 17.42
CA TYR A 105 6.75 -13.35 17.58
C TYR A 105 7.20 -14.31 18.68
#